data_AF-K9WZK2-F1
#
_entry.id   AF-K9WZK2-F1
#
_cell.length_a   1.000
_cell.length_b   1.000
_cell.length_c   1.000
_cell.angle_alpha   90.00
_cell.angle_beta   90.00
_cell.angle_gamma   90.00
#
_symmetry.space_group_name_H-M   'P 1'
#
loop_
_entity.id
_entity.type
_entity.pdbx_description
1 polymer ?
#
loop_
_entity_poly.entity_id
_entity_poly.type
_entity_poly.pdbx_seq_one_letter_code
_entity_poly.pdbx_strand_id
1 'polypeptide(L)'
;MNQLLKNRQCFPSYQQIFGITLLSLYAAITFETSSSIAAPASTLDNWRFNPNKLQLEITLSAGSTPSYFYLAQPPRLVVDIPNTKLGRVLAQQNYSGAIQSVRVSQLNASVTRIVLDLAPGTVLDQNQVQLQPVSRQNPTRWVLSSVIANNSTSSPNNLSPTPYNYQQQPFVTVPPLTPNNSSQLPDTTLPPATFPNQSGNLNRVTVPNYVPNAPNSGNYPANVPEIKVIEFGQPLPKSK
;
A
#
# COMPACT_ATOMS: atom_id res chain seq x y z
N MET A 1 -29.56 -53.71 34.27
CA MET A 1 -30.12 -53.58 35.63
C MET A 1 -29.63 -52.25 36.21
N ASN A 2 -30.37 -51.30 36.76
CA ASN A 2 -31.80 -51.02 36.86
C ASN A 2 -31.91 -49.51 37.23
N GLN A 3 -32.81 -48.82 36.55
CA GLN A 3 -33.75 -47.78 37.02
C GLN A 3 -33.35 -46.75 38.11
N LEU A 4 -33.29 -45.48 37.71
CA LEU A 4 -34.29 -44.41 37.94
C LEU A 4 -35.09 -44.35 39.27
N LEU A 5 -35.30 -43.09 39.73
CA LEU A 5 -36.31 -42.54 40.68
C LEU A 5 -35.82 -42.46 42.15
N LYS A 6 -36.13 -41.47 43.01
CA LYS A 6 -36.92 -40.21 43.00
C LYS A 6 -36.92 -39.75 44.48
N ASN A 7 -36.76 -38.46 44.81
CA ASN A 7 -37.18 -37.92 46.12
C ASN A 7 -37.25 -36.38 46.04
N ARG A 8 -38.43 -35.79 45.91
CA ARG A 8 -39.44 -35.43 46.94
C ARG A 8 -39.24 -34.01 47.48
N GLN A 9 -39.97 -33.10 46.81
CA GLN A 9 -40.71 -31.92 47.28
C GLN A 9 -40.61 -31.53 48.77
N CYS A 10 -40.34 -30.25 49.02
CA CYS A 10 -40.85 -29.51 50.18
C CYS A 10 -41.07 -28.03 49.80
N PHE A 11 -42.34 -27.62 49.79
CA PHE A 11 -42.84 -26.23 49.92
C PHE A 11 -43.71 -26.24 51.20
N PRO A 12 -43.97 -25.14 51.96
CA PRO A 12 -44.36 -23.83 51.40
C PRO A 12 -44.03 -22.55 52.22
N SER A 13 -44.43 -21.42 51.62
CA SER A 13 -44.94 -20.15 52.19
C SER A 13 -44.04 -19.27 53.07
N TYR A 14 -43.87 -18.00 52.70
CA TYR A 14 -44.66 -16.88 53.24
C TYR A 14 -44.43 -15.60 52.41
N GLN A 15 -45.40 -14.69 52.48
CA GLN A 15 -45.61 -13.58 51.57
C GLN A 15 -44.72 -12.34 51.80
N GLN A 16 -44.29 -11.77 50.67
CA GLN A 16 -44.40 -10.38 50.23
C GLN A 16 -44.31 -9.26 51.29
N ILE A 17 -43.22 -8.48 51.22
CA ILE A 17 -43.24 -7.06 51.57
C ILE A 17 -42.54 -6.28 50.45
N PHE A 18 -43.28 -5.35 49.86
CA PHE A 18 -42.79 -4.34 48.95
C PHE A 18 -41.77 -3.45 49.68
N GLY A 19 -40.52 -3.48 49.22
CA GLY A 19 -39.50 -2.51 49.59
C GLY A 19 -38.86 -1.99 48.31
N ILE A 20 -39.36 -0.86 47.81
CA ILE A 20 -38.78 -0.16 46.66
C ILE A 20 -37.53 0.56 47.18
N THR A 21 -36.44 -0.18 47.36
CA THR A 21 -35.15 0.44 47.66
C THR A 21 -34.60 0.96 46.35
N LEU A 22 -34.65 2.28 46.17
CA LEU A 22 -33.91 3.01 45.15
C LEU A 22 -32.40 2.76 45.36
N LEU A 23 -31.87 1.64 44.86
CA LEU A 23 -30.45 1.52 44.65
C LEU A 23 -30.12 2.28 43.38
N SER A 24 -29.54 3.46 43.58
CA SER A 24 -28.87 4.28 42.59
C SER A 24 -28.09 3.41 41.59
N LEU A 25 -28.53 3.42 40.34
CA LEU A 25 -27.75 2.96 39.19
C LEU A 25 -26.52 3.86 39.05
N TYR A 26 -25.40 3.48 39.66
CA TYR A 26 -24.11 3.99 39.23
C TYR A 26 -23.81 3.34 37.87
N ALA A 27 -24.10 4.06 36.80
CA ALA A 27 -23.50 3.75 35.51
C ALA A 27 -21.99 4.03 35.62
N ALA A 28 -21.20 2.99 35.84
CA ALA A 28 -19.75 3.09 35.68
C ALA A 28 -19.48 3.28 34.18
N ILE A 29 -19.21 4.52 33.77
CA ILE A 29 -18.70 4.81 32.42
C ILE A 29 -17.26 4.32 32.40
N THR A 30 -17.04 3.09 31.91
CA THR A 30 -15.69 2.66 31.53
C THR A 30 -15.33 3.43 30.27
N PHE A 31 -14.48 4.45 30.42
CA PHE A 31 -13.80 5.03 29.27
C PHE A 31 -12.89 3.94 28.70
N GLU A 32 -13.32 3.30 27.62
CA GLU A 32 -12.41 2.55 26.76
C GLU A 32 -11.47 3.58 26.13
N THR A 33 -10.38 3.88 26.83
CA THR A 33 -9.22 4.53 26.23
C THR A 33 -8.71 3.59 25.16
N SER A 34 -9.21 3.73 23.93
CA SER A 34 -8.59 3.18 22.73
C SER A 34 -7.28 3.93 22.53
N SER A 35 -6.27 3.57 23.32
CA SER A 35 -4.89 3.99 23.12
C SER A 35 -4.43 3.35 21.81
N SER A 36 -4.60 4.08 20.71
CA SER A 36 -3.96 3.75 19.43
C SER A 36 -2.47 3.98 19.58
N ILE A 37 -1.79 3.05 20.25
CA ILE A 37 -0.33 2.96 20.22
C ILE A 37 -0.02 2.61 18.77
N ALA A 38 0.57 3.56 18.04
CA ALA A 38 1.12 3.28 16.72
C ALA A 38 2.10 2.11 16.88
N ALA A 39 1.73 0.93 16.40
CA ALA A 39 2.61 -0.23 16.43
C ALA A 39 3.89 0.15 15.68
N PRO A 40 5.09 -0.23 16.19
CA PRO A 40 6.32 0.05 15.48
C PRO A 40 6.21 -0.54 14.08
N ALA A 41 6.43 0.29 13.06
CA ALA A 41 6.37 -0.14 11.68
C ALA A 41 7.48 -1.18 11.47
N SER A 42 7.10 -2.39 11.05
CA SER A 42 8.07 -3.42 10.67
C SER A 42 8.82 -3.00 9.41
N THR A 43 9.97 -3.61 9.16
CA THR A 43 10.69 -3.55 7.89
C THR A 43 10.67 -4.92 7.23
N LEU A 44 10.63 -4.95 5.89
CA LEU A 44 10.95 -6.15 5.14
C LEU A 44 12.47 -6.30 5.09
N ASP A 45 13.01 -7.20 5.90
CA ASP A 45 14.46 -7.38 6.06
C ASP A 45 15.03 -8.31 4.99
N ASN A 46 14.26 -9.32 4.58
CA ASN A 46 14.66 -10.23 3.51
C ASN A 46 13.46 -10.91 2.85
N TRP A 47 13.66 -11.35 1.60
CA TRP A 47 12.79 -12.30 0.94
C TRP A 47 13.63 -13.26 0.09
N ARG A 48 13.14 -14.48 -0.13
CA ARG A 48 13.76 -15.45 -1.05
C ARG A 48 12.71 -16.33 -1.70
N PHE A 49 12.84 -16.57 -2.99
CA PHE A 49 11.97 -17.50 -3.70
C PHE A 49 12.75 -18.74 -4.15
N ASN A 50 12.21 -19.91 -3.82
CA ASN A 50 12.71 -21.20 -4.28
C ASN A 50 11.81 -21.71 -5.42
N PRO A 51 12.27 -21.67 -6.68
CA PRO A 51 11.45 -22.08 -7.83
C PRO A 51 11.16 -23.59 -7.86
N ASN A 52 12.03 -24.43 -7.27
CA ASN A 52 11.84 -25.88 -7.26
C ASN A 52 10.72 -26.32 -6.30
N LYS A 53 10.45 -25.51 -5.27
CA LYS A 53 9.39 -25.76 -4.27
C LYS A 53 8.20 -24.81 -4.39
N LEU A 54 8.27 -23.84 -5.31
CA LEU A 54 7.31 -22.73 -5.43
C LEU A 54 7.03 -22.06 -4.08
N GLN A 55 8.13 -21.77 -3.37
CA GLN A 55 8.07 -21.28 -1.99
C GLN A 55 8.72 -19.90 -1.89
N LEU A 56 7.96 -18.92 -1.43
CA LEU A 56 8.45 -17.59 -1.06
C LEU A 56 8.60 -17.54 0.46
N GLU A 57 9.80 -17.21 0.93
CA GLU A 57 10.06 -16.94 2.33
C GLU A 57 10.26 -15.43 2.55
N ILE A 58 9.70 -14.93 3.64
CA ILE A 58 9.67 -13.53 4.01
C ILE A 58 10.22 -13.40 5.43
N THR A 59 11.10 -12.42 5.63
CA THR A 59 11.65 -12.06 6.94
C THR A 59 11.37 -10.59 7.24
N LEU A 60 10.80 -10.35 8.41
CA LEU A 60 10.39 -9.05 8.92
C LEU A 60 11.17 -8.71 10.19
N SER A 61 11.40 -7.42 10.46
CA SER A 61 12.05 -7.00 11.72
C SER A 61 11.12 -7.04 12.93
N ALA A 62 9.81 -6.91 12.72
CA ALA A 62 8.78 -6.99 13.74
C ALA A 62 7.58 -7.82 13.26
N GLY A 63 6.71 -8.19 14.19
CA GLY A 63 5.52 -8.98 13.88
C GLY A 63 4.58 -8.22 12.96
N SER A 64 4.30 -8.78 11.79
CA SER A 64 3.20 -8.38 10.92
C SER A 64 2.62 -9.62 10.24
N THR A 65 1.32 -9.61 9.99
CA THR A 65 0.60 -10.73 9.37
C THR A 65 0.32 -10.38 7.91
N PRO A 66 1.01 -11.02 6.94
CA PRO A 66 0.73 -10.80 5.55
C PRO A 66 -0.59 -11.46 5.14
N SER A 67 -1.12 -11.00 4.02
CA SER A 67 -2.26 -11.59 3.32
C SER A 67 -1.88 -11.80 1.86
N TYR A 68 -2.60 -12.66 1.15
CA TYR A 68 -2.36 -12.88 -0.27
C TYR A 68 -3.66 -12.93 -1.08
N PHE A 69 -3.55 -12.65 -2.37
CA PHE A 69 -4.64 -12.80 -3.33
C PHE A 69 -4.11 -13.05 -4.74
N TYR A 70 -4.96 -13.56 -5.62
CA TYR A 70 -4.64 -13.86 -7.01
C TYR A 70 -5.27 -12.83 -7.97
N LEU A 71 -4.54 -12.44 -9.01
CA LEU A 71 -5.05 -11.66 -10.13
C LEU A 71 -4.88 -12.48 -11.41
N ALA A 72 -5.86 -12.48 -12.30
CA ALA A 72 -5.84 -13.34 -13.49
C ALA A 72 -5.22 -12.70 -14.75
N GLN A 73 -5.12 -11.37 -14.83
CA GLN A 73 -4.78 -10.65 -16.08
C GLN A 73 -3.74 -9.53 -15.85
N PRO A 74 -2.44 -9.79 -16.07
CA PRO A 74 -1.82 -11.12 -16.23
C PRO A 74 -1.86 -11.93 -14.91
N PRO A 75 -1.61 -13.25 -14.94
CA PRO A 75 -1.68 -14.08 -13.74
C PRO A 75 -0.61 -13.67 -12.72
N ARG A 76 -1.04 -13.30 -11.51
CA ARG A 76 -0.18 -12.82 -10.42
C ARG A 76 -0.64 -13.38 -9.09
N LEU A 77 0.31 -13.80 -8.27
CA LEU A 77 0.09 -14.04 -6.84
C LEU A 77 0.69 -12.86 -6.08
N VAL A 78 -0.15 -12.16 -5.32
CA VAL A 78 0.23 -10.94 -4.61
C VAL A 78 0.23 -11.21 -3.11
N VAL A 79 1.24 -10.72 -2.41
CA VAL A 79 1.34 -10.75 -0.95
C VAL A 79 1.44 -9.32 -0.43
N ASP A 80 0.50 -8.93 0.42
CA ASP A 80 0.50 -7.64 1.10
C ASP A 80 0.92 -7.81 2.55
N ILE A 81 1.88 -7.00 2.97
CA ILE A 81 2.43 -7.00 4.32
C ILE A 81 2.07 -5.66 4.97
N PRO A 82 1.06 -5.62 5.86
CA PRO A 82 0.62 -4.38 6.49
C PRO A 82 1.65 -3.90 7.51
N ASN A 83 1.52 -2.62 7.90
CA ASN A 83 2.40 -1.94 8.85
C ASN A 83 3.90 -2.19 8.61
N THR A 84 4.28 -2.29 7.33
CA THR A 84 5.63 -2.68 6.92
C THR A 84 6.20 -1.67 5.93
N LYS A 85 7.44 -1.25 6.18
CA LYS A 85 8.26 -0.45 5.29
C LYS A 85 9.16 -1.33 4.45
N LEU A 86 9.46 -0.91 3.23
CA LEU A 86 10.45 -1.56 2.40
C LEU A 86 11.85 -1.37 3.00
N GLY A 87 12.54 -2.46 3.31
CA GLY A 87 13.93 -2.44 3.76
C GLY A 87 14.93 -2.38 2.59
N ARG A 88 16.21 -2.58 2.89
CA ARG A 88 17.27 -2.68 1.88
C ARG A 88 17.35 -4.11 1.33
N VAL A 89 16.39 -4.46 0.49
CA VAL A 89 16.27 -5.79 -0.15
C VAL A 89 16.33 -5.67 -1.67
N LEU A 90 16.55 -6.79 -2.35
CA LEU A 90 16.42 -6.84 -3.80
C LEU A 90 14.99 -6.45 -4.21
N ALA A 91 14.83 -5.46 -5.08
CA ALA A 91 13.50 -5.02 -5.51
C ALA A 91 12.86 -6.02 -6.49
N GLN A 92 13.67 -6.80 -7.22
CA GLN A 92 13.18 -7.75 -8.20
C GLN A 92 14.19 -8.87 -8.44
N GLN A 93 13.69 -10.07 -8.71
CA GLN A 93 14.47 -11.18 -9.26
C GLN A 93 13.67 -11.91 -10.33
N ASN A 94 14.33 -12.29 -11.43
CA ASN A 94 13.73 -13.02 -12.54
C ASN A 94 14.05 -14.52 -12.45
N TYR A 95 13.16 -15.33 -12.99
CA TYR A 95 13.23 -16.80 -13.01
C TYR A 95 12.71 -17.32 -14.36
N SER A 96 13.03 -18.58 -14.69
CA SER A 96 12.65 -19.22 -15.96
C SER A 96 11.50 -20.22 -15.84
N GLY A 97 10.85 -20.29 -14.67
CA GLY A 97 9.82 -21.28 -14.36
C GLY A 97 8.40 -20.73 -14.41
N ALA A 98 7.50 -21.41 -13.69
CA ALA A 98 6.11 -21.00 -13.54
C ALA A 98 5.92 -19.63 -12.89
N ILE A 99 6.90 -19.20 -12.08
CA ILE A 99 7.07 -17.80 -11.69
C ILE A 99 8.17 -17.22 -12.59
N GLN A 100 7.88 -16.13 -13.28
CA GLN A 100 8.82 -15.42 -14.16
C GLN A 100 9.58 -14.32 -13.42
N SER A 101 8.93 -13.68 -12.45
CA SER A 101 9.59 -12.70 -11.60
C SER A 101 8.95 -12.61 -10.23
N VAL A 102 9.75 -12.21 -9.25
CA VAL A 102 9.27 -11.75 -7.95
C VAL A 102 9.68 -10.29 -7.82
N ARG A 103 8.71 -9.42 -7.56
CA ARG A 103 8.89 -7.97 -7.43
C ARG A 103 8.45 -7.52 -6.04
N VAL A 104 9.15 -6.56 -5.49
CA VAL A 104 8.90 -6.03 -4.15
C VAL A 104 8.84 -4.51 -4.24
N SER A 105 7.79 -3.92 -3.67
CA SER A 105 7.60 -2.48 -3.68
C SER A 105 6.84 -2.00 -2.45
N GLN A 106 7.02 -0.73 -2.10
CA GLN A 106 6.14 -0.07 -1.15
C GLN A 106 4.84 0.29 -1.89
N LEU A 107 3.72 -0.35 -1.53
CA LEU A 107 2.42 -0.07 -2.15
C LEU A 107 1.89 1.29 -1.72
N ASN A 108 1.98 1.59 -0.42
CA ASN A 108 1.63 2.86 0.19
C ASN A 108 2.43 3.04 1.48
N ALA A 109 2.21 4.15 2.20
CA ALA A 109 2.97 4.47 3.41
C ALA A 109 2.98 3.36 4.49
N SER A 110 2.03 2.43 4.50
CA SER A 110 1.89 1.39 5.52
C SER A 110 2.03 -0.05 4.99
N VAL A 111 2.02 -0.27 3.67
CA VAL A 111 1.97 -1.61 3.10
C VAL A 111 3.13 -1.84 2.15
N THR A 112 3.90 -2.90 2.39
CA THR A 112 4.86 -3.47 1.43
C THR A 112 4.18 -4.59 0.67
N ARG A 113 4.30 -4.59 -0.66
CA ARG A 113 3.71 -5.59 -1.55
C ARG A 113 4.79 -6.40 -2.25
N ILE A 114 4.65 -7.71 -2.23
CA ILE A 114 5.42 -8.66 -3.03
C ILE A 114 4.49 -9.22 -4.11
N VAL A 115 4.94 -9.22 -5.37
CA VAL A 115 4.20 -9.74 -6.51
C VAL A 115 5.02 -10.84 -7.16
N LEU A 116 4.45 -12.03 -7.26
CA LEU A 116 4.98 -13.12 -8.07
C LEU A 116 4.23 -13.08 -9.40
N ASP A 117 4.93 -12.74 -10.49
CA ASP A 117 4.39 -12.80 -11.84
C ASP A 117 4.47 -14.24 -12.35
N LEU A 118 3.33 -14.82 -12.71
CA LEU A 118 3.28 -16.18 -13.24
C LEU A 118 3.54 -16.19 -14.74
N ALA A 119 4.12 -17.28 -15.25
CA ALA A 119 4.26 -17.49 -16.68
C ALA A 119 2.88 -17.64 -17.34
N PRO A 120 2.67 -17.10 -18.55
CA PRO A 120 1.44 -17.32 -19.30
C PRO A 120 1.07 -18.81 -19.40
N GLY A 121 -0.21 -19.13 -19.18
CA GLY A 121 -0.70 -20.51 -19.18
C GLY A 121 -0.44 -21.29 -17.89
N THR A 122 0.28 -20.74 -16.91
CA THR A 122 0.43 -21.35 -15.59
C THR A 122 -0.91 -21.34 -14.86
N VAL A 123 -1.38 -22.52 -14.47
CA VAL A 123 -2.57 -22.66 -13.61
C VAL A 123 -2.12 -22.90 -12.18
N LEU A 124 -2.37 -21.94 -11.32
CA LEU A 124 -2.13 -22.07 -9.88
C LEU A 124 -3.30 -22.83 -9.24
N ASP A 125 -3.01 -23.83 -8.41
CA ASP A 125 -4.06 -24.39 -7.54
C ASP A 125 -4.25 -23.45 -6.34
N GLN A 126 -5.23 -22.56 -6.45
CA GLN A 126 -5.52 -21.54 -5.43
C GLN A 126 -5.89 -22.16 -4.07
N ASN A 127 -6.44 -23.38 -4.06
CA ASN A 127 -6.80 -24.08 -2.82
C ASN A 127 -5.57 -24.65 -2.10
N GLN A 128 -4.44 -24.74 -2.80
CA GLN A 128 -3.17 -25.22 -2.28
C GLN A 128 -2.15 -24.08 -2.05
N VAL A 129 -2.57 -22.83 -2.21
CA VAL A 129 -1.78 -21.69 -1.75
C VAL A 129 -1.93 -21.58 -0.24
N GLN A 130 -0.81 -21.60 0.46
CA GLN A 130 -0.79 -21.50 1.92
C GLN A 130 0.25 -20.47 2.35
N LEU A 131 -0.16 -19.57 3.24
CA LEU A 131 0.72 -18.60 3.88
C LEU A 131 0.79 -18.92 5.37
N GLN A 132 1.94 -19.40 5.83
CA GLN A 132 2.11 -19.88 7.19
C GLN A 132 3.26 -19.17 7.92
N PRO A 133 3.10 -18.86 9.22
CA PRO A 133 4.19 -18.38 10.03
C PRO A 133 5.13 -19.53 10.43
N VAL A 134 6.43 -19.26 10.51
CA VAL A 134 7.43 -20.25 10.99
C VAL A 134 7.44 -20.33 12.52
N SER A 135 7.11 -19.23 13.21
CA SER A 135 7.00 -19.15 14.67
C SER A 135 5.57 -18.84 15.09
N ARG A 136 5.09 -19.45 16.18
CA ARG A 136 3.75 -19.19 16.72
C ARG A 136 3.63 -17.88 17.49
N GLN A 137 4.73 -17.38 18.05
CA GLN A 137 4.74 -16.14 18.84
C GLN A 137 5.43 -15.04 18.04
N ASN A 138 4.74 -13.91 17.86
CA ASN A 138 5.19 -12.73 17.12
C ASN A 138 5.87 -13.08 15.79
N PRO A 139 5.11 -13.59 14.81
CA PRO A 139 5.68 -14.14 13.59
C PRO A 139 6.38 -13.06 12.75
N THR A 140 7.70 -13.15 12.69
CA THR A 140 8.57 -12.35 11.82
C THR A 140 8.97 -13.11 10.55
N ARG A 141 8.68 -14.41 10.48
CA ARG A 141 9.07 -15.29 9.38
C ARG A 141 7.83 -15.95 8.82
N TRP A 142 7.63 -15.78 7.51
CA TRP A 142 6.49 -16.30 6.79
C TRP A 142 6.93 -17.10 5.58
N VAL A 143 6.13 -18.12 5.26
CA VAL A 143 6.35 -19.00 4.13
C VAL A 143 5.06 -19.07 3.34
N LEU A 144 5.12 -18.63 2.09
CA LEU A 144 4.07 -18.85 1.11
C LEU A 144 4.47 -20.05 0.25
N SER A 145 3.68 -21.10 0.26
CA SER A 145 3.84 -22.28 -0.60
C SER A 145 2.66 -22.40 -1.55
N SER A 146 2.92 -22.84 -2.78
CA SER A 146 1.88 -23.08 -3.78
C SER A 146 2.19 -24.31 -4.60
N VAL A 147 1.16 -24.82 -5.28
CA VAL A 147 1.27 -25.90 -6.26
C VAL A 147 0.74 -25.41 -7.60
N ILE A 148 1.37 -25.85 -8.68
CA ILE A 148 0.84 -25.67 -10.05
C ILE A 148 -0.11 -26.84 -10.30
N ALA A 149 -1.33 -26.54 -10.74
CA ALA A 149 -2.27 -27.56 -11.14
C ALA A 149 -1.70 -28.28 -12.37
N ASN A 150 -1.34 -29.55 -12.21
CA ASN A 150 -0.93 -30.41 -13.31
C ASN A 150 -2.18 -30.77 -14.13
N ASN A 151 -2.57 -29.92 -15.07
CA ASN A 151 -3.42 -30.39 -16.16
C ASN A 151 -2.56 -31.26 -17.09
N SER A 152 -2.43 -32.54 -16.74
CA SER A 152 -2.22 -33.55 -17.78
C SER A 152 -3.35 -33.37 -18.80
N THR A 153 -2.98 -33.04 -20.04
CA THR A 153 -3.85 -32.66 -21.18
C THR A 153 -4.47 -31.26 -21.18
N SER A 154 -3.62 -30.26 -21.41
CA SER A 154 -3.81 -29.43 -22.62
C SER A 154 -2.46 -28.87 -23.05
N SER A 155 -1.91 -29.45 -24.12
CA SER A 155 -1.08 -28.70 -25.06
C SER A 155 -1.72 -27.31 -25.26
N PRO A 156 -0.98 -26.21 -25.38
CA PRO A 156 -1.59 -25.01 -25.93
C PRO A 156 -2.10 -25.43 -27.30
N ASN A 157 -3.42 -25.61 -27.42
CA ASN A 157 -4.05 -25.65 -28.71
C ASN A 157 -3.61 -24.34 -29.34
N ASN A 158 -2.84 -24.48 -30.41
CA ASN A 158 -2.53 -23.43 -31.35
C ASN A 158 -3.86 -23.08 -32.04
N LEU A 159 -4.79 -22.49 -31.28
CA LEU A 159 -5.92 -21.77 -31.84
C LEU A 159 -5.30 -20.49 -32.36
N SER A 160 -5.12 -20.46 -33.67
CA SER A 160 -4.97 -19.21 -34.41
C SER A 160 -5.96 -18.19 -33.85
N PRO A 161 -5.58 -16.91 -33.71
CA PRO A 161 -6.45 -15.89 -33.17
C PRO A 161 -7.73 -15.84 -34.02
N THR A 162 -8.85 -16.28 -33.45
CA THR A 162 -10.17 -15.94 -33.96
C THR A 162 -10.25 -14.41 -33.96
N PRO A 163 -10.61 -13.76 -35.08
CA PRO A 163 -10.80 -12.33 -35.09
C PRO A 163 -12.00 -12.02 -34.21
N TYR A 164 -11.74 -11.54 -33.00
CA TYR A 164 -12.76 -10.87 -32.22
C TYR A 164 -13.27 -9.71 -33.07
N ASN A 165 -14.55 -9.78 -33.44
CA ASN A 165 -15.29 -8.64 -33.94
C ASN A 165 -15.38 -7.64 -32.79
N TYR A 166 -14.39 -6.74 -32.71
CA TYR A 166 -14.45 -5.54 -31.92
C TYR A 166 -15.60 -4.70 -32.48
N GLN A 167 -16.75 -4.75 -31.80
CA GLN A 167 -17.64 -3.60 -31.82
C GLN A 167 -16.80 -2.39 -31.40
N GLN A 168 -16.66 -1.47 -32.34
CA GLN A 168 -15.73 -0.35 -32.36
C GLN A 168 -15.75 0.40 -31.03
N GLN A 169 -14.62 0.43 -30.33
CA GLN A 169 -14.32 1.60 -29.51
C GLN A 169 -14.05 2.76 -30.49
N PRO A 170 -14.66 3.94 -30.31
CA PRO A 170 -14.38 5.07 -31.18
C PRO A 170 -12.90 5.41 -31.09
N PHE A 171 -12.18 5.25 -32.19
CA PHE A 171 -10.84 5.80 -32.34
C PHE A 171 -10.97 7.32 -32.35
N VAL A 172 -10.48 7.98 -31.32
CA VAL A 172 -10.16 9.41 -31.41
C VAL A 172 -8.81 9.50 -32.12
N THR A 173 -8.85 9.60 -33.44
CA THR A 173 -7.65 9.90 -34.23
C THR A 173 -7.40 11.40 -34.14
N VAL A 174 -6.34 11.80 -33.43
CA VAL A 174 -5.79 13.15 -33.57
C VAL A 174 -5.14 13.28 -34.95
N PRO A 175 -5.46 14.31 -35.75
CA PRO A 175 -4.83 14.52 -37.05
C PRO A 175 -3.31 14.63 -36.90
N PRO A 176 -2.53 14.10 -37.86
CA PRO A 176 -1.09 14.27 -37.85
C PRO A 176 -0.74 15.76 -37.98
N LEU A 177 0.06 16.28 -37.05
CA LEU A 177 0.67 17.60 -37.17
C LEU A 177 1.68 17.56 -38.31
N THR A 178 1.31 18.12 -39.46
CA THR A 178 2.22 18.36 -40.57
C THR A 178 3.29 19.38 -40.14
N PRO A 179 4.59 19.18 -40.43
CA PRO A 179 5.67 20.07 -39.96
C PRO A 179 5.68 21.48 -40.58
N ASN A 180 4.67 21.87 -41.36
CA ASN A 180 4.72 23.06 -42.20
C ASN A 180 3.54 24.02 -42.00
N ASN A 181 3.13 24.19 -40.74
CA ASN A 181 2.28 25.32 -40.37
C ASN A 181 2.90 26.03 -39.18
N SER A 182 3.36 27.26 -39.40
CA SER A 182 3.80 28.16 -38.34
C SER A 182 2.70 28.24 -37.28
N SER A 183 3.09 28.05 -36.03
CA SER A 183 2.20 28.01 -34.88
C SER A 183 1.38 29.29 -34.78
N GLN A 184 0.14 29.26 -35.29
CA GLN A 184 -0.90 30.12 -34.76
C GLN A 184 -1.39 29.46 -33.48
N LEU A 185 -1.01 30.03 -32.33
CA LEU A 185 -1.65 29.74 -31.05
C LEU A 185 -3.17 29.87 -31.24
N PRO A 186 -4.01 29.03 -30.61
CA PRO A 186 -5.38 29.41 -30.38
C PRO A 186 -5.35 30.75 -29.64
N ASP A 187 -5.96 31.79 -30.23
CA ASP A 187 -6.29 33.02 -29.53
C ASP A 187 -7.33 32.68 -28.44
N THR A 188 -6.88 32.05 -27.35
CA THR A 188 -7.54 32.24 -26.06
C THR A 188 -7.17 33.64 -25.58
N THR A 189 -7.82 34.62 -26.18
CA THR A 189 -8.00 35.93 -25.56
C THR A 189 -8.91 35.70 -24.36
N LEU A 190 -8.33 35.24 -23.25
CA LEU A 190 -8.97 35.37 -21.95
C LEU A 190 -9.24 36.86 -21.74
N PRO A 191 -10.48 37.26 -21.41
CA PRO A 191 -10.72 38.64 -21.04
C PRO A 191 -9.80 38.99 -19.87
N PRO A 192 -9.19 40.17 -19.84
CA PRO A 192 -8.41 40.60 -18.69
C PRO A 192 -9.28 40.52 -17.44
N ALA A 193 -8.70 40.06 -16.34
CA ALA A 193 -9.37 39.99 -15.06
C ALA A 193 -9.96 41.37 -14.73
N THR A 194 -11.29 41.44 -14.70
CA THR A 194 -12.02 42.66 -14.40
C THR A 194 -12.14 42.74 -12.88
N PHE A 195 -11.26 43.50 -12.24
CA PHE A 195 -11.42 43.86 -10.84
C PHE A 195 -12.31 45.11 -10.76
N PRO A 196 -13.34 45.15 -9.89
CA PRO A 196 -14.07 46.38 -9.66
C PRO A 196 -13.10 47.45 -9.17
N ASN A 197 -13.02 48.52 -9.96
CA ASN A 197 -12.15 49.66 -9.74
C ASN A 197 -12.58 50.38 -8.45
N GLN A 198 -11.84 50.18 -7.37
CA GLN A 198 -11.96 51.01 -6.17
C GLN A 198 -11.01 52.19 -6.33
N SER A 199 -11.61 53.35 -6.58
CA SER A 199 -10.96 54.65 -6.71
C SER A 199 -10.04 54.95 -5.52
N GLY A 200 -8.76 55.19 -5.83
CA GLY A 200 -7.87 56.13 -5.15
C GLY A 200 -7.75 56.07 -3.63
N ASN A 201 -6.67 55.45 -3.15
CA ASN A 201 -5.71 56.17 -2.30
C ASN A 201 -4.43 55.36 -2.09
N LEU A 202 -3.31 55.93 -2.53
CA LEU A 202 -1.98 55.57 -2.05
C LEU A 202 -1.95 55.89 -0.55
N ASN A 203 -1.97 54.86 0.30
CA ASN A 203 -1.14 54.76 1.51
C ASN A 203 -1.53 53.53 2.35
N ARG A 204 -0.52 52.67 2.57
CA ARG A 204 -0.30 51.83 3.75
C ARG A 204 -1.35 50.76 4.08
N VAL A 205 -1.08 49.49 3.74
CA VAL A 205 -1.25 48.34 4.67
C VAL A 205 -0.21 47.25 4.38
N THR A 206 0.35 46.76 5.48
CA THR A 206 1.45 45.82 5.74
C THR A 206 1.24 44.40 5.20
N VAL A 207 2.29 43.82 4.60
CA VAL A 207 2.42 42.36 4.36
C VAL A 207 3.17 41.75 5.56
N PRO A 208 2.71 40.64 6.18
CA PRO A 208 3.49 39.96 7.21
C PRO A 208 4.69 39.24 6.57
N ASN A 209 5.91 39.70 6.88
CA ASN A 209 7.14 38.96 6.57
C ASN A 209 7.20 37.70 7.43
N TYR A 210 6.94 36.53 6.85
CA TYR A 210 7.38 35.26 7.43
C TYR A 210 8.71 34.87 6.80
N VAL A 211 9.80 35.15 7.53
CA VAL A 211 11.17 34.75 7.19
C VAL A 211 11.41 33.37 7.81
N PRO A 212 11.94 32.37 7.09
CA PRO A 212 12.44 31.16 7.72
C PRO A 212 13.66 31.52 8.58
N ASN A 213 13.60 31.25 9.89
CA ASN A 213 14.75 31.43 10.79
C ASN A 213 15.90 30.51 10.36
N ALA A 214 16.91 31.07 9.70
CA ALA A 214 18.23 30.48 9.60
C ALA A 214 18.96 30.61 10.96
N PRO A 215 19.70 29.60 11.43
CA PRO A 215 20.49 29.72 12.65
C PRO A 215 21.58 30.78 12.47
N ASN A 216 21.69 31.65 13.47
CA ASN A 216 22.57 32.80 13.55
C ASN A 216 24.06 32.37 13.50
N SER A 217 24.76 32.74 12.42
CA SER A 217 26.20 32.51 12.24
C SER A 217 26.98 33.69 12.83
N GLY A 218 27.03 33.75 14.16
CA GLY A 218 28.05 34.51 14.87
C GLY A 218 29.05 33.52 15.43
N ASN A 219 30.24 33.46 14.83
CA ASN A 219 31.42 32.63 15.17
C ASN A 219 31.69 31.43 14.23
N TYR A 220 32.21 31.72 13.03
CA TYR A 220 33.06 30.76 12.30
C TYR A 220 34.28 31.50 11.72
N PRO A 221 35.48 30.87 11.73
CA PRO A 221 36.72 31.50 11.30
C PRO A 221 36.68 31.80 9.80
N ALA A 222 37.29 32.93 9.42
CA ALA A 222 37.39 33.44 8.06
C ALA A 222 38.27 32.55 7.19
N ASN A 223 37.74 31.44 6.66
CA ASN A 223 38.25 30.83 5.43
C ASN A 223 37.22 29.84 4.83
N VAL A 224 36.28 30.35 4.02
CA VAL A 224 35.48 29.51 3.12
C VAL A 224 35.42 30.21 1.76
N PRO A 225 35.85 29.58 0.66
CA PRO A 225 35.76 30.18 -0.65
C PRO A 225 34.28 30.35 -1.03
N GLU A 226 33.95 31.57 -1.47
CA GLU A 226 32.63 32.00 -1.92
C GLU A 226 32.06 31.01 -2.95
N ILE A 227 31.02 30.26 -2.57
CA ILE A 227 30.35 29.32 -3.47
C ILE A 227 29.49 30.14 -4.43
N LYS A 228 29.94 30.30 -5.68
CA LYS A 228 29.13 30.90 -6.74
C LYS A 228 27.94 29.99 -7.05
N VAL A 229 26.73 30.52 -6.86
CA VAL A 229 25.48 29.90 -7.32
C VAL A 229 25.48 29.91 -8.85
N ILE A 230 25.30 28.73 -9.47
CA ILE A 230 25.26 28.57 -10.93
C ILE A 230 23.81 28.44 -11.37
N GLU A 231 23.40 29.23 -12.36
CA GLU A 231 22.04 29.22 -12.90
C GLU A 231 21.83 28.04 -13.87
N PHE A 232 20.60 27.54 -13.95
CA PHE A 232 20.26 26.34 -14.71
C PHE A 232 20.56 26.51 -16.20
N GLY A 233 21.42 25.64 -16.74
CA GLY A 233 21.85 25.66 -18.15
C GLY A 233 23.27 26.14 -18.38
N GLN A 234 23.99 26.61 -17.35
CA GLN A 234 25.42 26.90 -17.48
C GLN A 234 26.30 25.66 -17.27
N PRO A 235 27.40 25.52 -18.02
CA PRO A 235 28.35 24.43 -17.84
C PRO A 235 29.08 24.56 -16.50
N LEU A 236 29.32 23.42 -15.85
CA LEU A 236 29.99 23.39 -14.55
C LEU A 236 31.41 23.99 -14.64
N PRO A 237 31.82 24.83 -13.68
CA PRO A 237 33.16 25.38 -13.64
C PRO A 237 34.18 24.26 -13.47
N LYS A 238 35.25 24.29 -14.27
CA LYS A 238 36.34 23.32 -14.18
C LYS A 238 37.18 23.63 -12.94
N SER A 239 37.37 22.62 -12.09
CA SER A 239 38.32 22.68 -10.98
C SER A 239 39.74 22.79 -11.55
N LYS A 240 40.51 23.77 -11.04
CA LYS A 240 41.96 23.88 -11.29
C LYS A 240 42.71 22.87 -10.43
#